data_AF-A0A2E2Y0X6-F1
#
_entry.id   AF-A0A2E2Y0X6-F1
#
_cell.length_a   1.000
_cell.length_b   1.000
_cell.length_c   1.000
_cell.angle_alpha   90.00
_cell.angle_beta   90.00
_cell.angle_gamma   90.00
#
_symmetry.space_group_name_H-M   'P 1'
#
loop_
_entity.id
_entity.type
_entity.pdbx_description
1 polymer ?
#
loop_
_entity_poly.entity_id
_entity_poly.type
_entity_poly.pdbx_seq_one_letter_code
_entity_poly.pdbx_strand_id
1 'polypeptide(L)'
;MIIEKGRQFNSKILLFGEYALMAGSKALSIPFDKFYGQLLFKGKGRKSTHYSVKYLEEYLNFLNQNNFDKYLDTATFREDLSDGLIFETNIPISYGLGSSGAIVASIYDAYANYKSSNYKELKHLFASMESFYHGKSSGLDPLVSYTNELILLNSNENIQSLDLPSVNMEGTIFILDTLHSGETQPLVNWFLKEMNNPYFSGQVRDVLTPLNNEIINHLIAGSLVHNMKLIKSLSQFTYDHLHKMIPEKIKEIWAAGLNSESFYLKLCGSGGGGMMLGFTTDYDGIKNILNDHNLHCVMHF
;
A
#
# COMPACT_ATOMS: atom_id res chain seq x y z
N MET A 1 -17.94 -27.72 -0.94
CA MET A 1 -16.53 -27.91 -0.51
C MET A 1 -15.73 -26.72 -1.02
N ILE A 2 -14.97 -26.07 -0.14
CA ILE A 2 -14.03 -25.00 -0.51
C ILE A 2 -12.68 -25.66 -0.77
N ILE A 3 -12.03 -25.34 -1.89
CA ILE A 3 -10.70 -25.83 -2.24
C ILE A 3 -9.81 -24.63 -2.50
N GLU A 4 -8.72 -24.50 -1.76
CA GLU A 4 -7.75 -23.41 -1.93
C GLU A 4 -6.86 -23.65 -3.16
N LYS A 5 -6.53 -22.57 -3.89
CA LYS A 5 -5.59 -22.57 -5.02
C LYS A 5 -4.43 -21.65 -4.68
N GLY A 6 -3.38 -22.21 -4.09
CA GLY A 6 -2.25 -21.42 -3.57
C GLY A 6 -2.57 -20.79 -2.21
N ARG A 7 -1.61 -20.00 -1.71
CA ARG A 7 -1.72 -19.41 -0.37
C ARG A 7 -2.50 -18.09 -0.36
N GLN A 8 -2.84 -17.65 0.85
CA GLN A 8 -3.36 -16.33 1.11
C GLN A 8 -2.26 -15.27 0.99
N PHE A 9 -2.61 -14.10 0.42
CA PHE A 9 -1.73 -12.97 0.24
C PHE A 9 -2.25 -11.75 0.99
N ASN A 10 -1.41 -11.23 1.88
CA ASN A 10 -1.73 -10.04 2.68
C ASN A 10 -1.73 -8.79 1.82
N SER A 11 -2.54 -7.82 2.24
CA SER A 11 -2.48 -6.45 1.74
C SER A 11 -1.16 -5.80 2.12
N LYS A 12 -0.94 -4.57 1.67
CA LYS A 12 0.28 -3.83 1.99
C LYS A 12 -0.04 -2.39 2.40
N ILE A 13 0.84 -1.83 3.21
CA ILE A 13 0.83 -0.40 3.57
C ILE A 13 2.15 0.20 3.09
N LEU A 14 2.08 1.33 2.39
CA LEU A 14 3.25 2.18 2.19
C LEU A 14 3.36 3.06 3.44
N LEU A 15 4.31 2.78 4.34
CA LEU A 15 4.49 3.55 5.56
C LEU A 15 5.04 4.94 5.24
N PHE A 16 6.02 4.99 4.33
CA PHE A 16 6.75 6.20 3.96
C PHE A 16 7.15 6.16 2.49
N GLY A 17 7.20 7.33 1.84
CA GLY A 17 7.72 7.51 0.49
C GLY A 17 6.70 7.79 -0.61
N GLU A 18 5.42 8.06 -0.33
CA GLU A 18 4.34 8.27 -1.32
C GLU A 18 4.74 9.21 -2.47
N TYR A 19 4.65 10.51 -2.24
CA TYR A 19 5.00 11.52 -3.23
C TYR A 19 6.51 11.81 -3.21
N ALA A 20 7.18 11.55 -2.09
CA ALA A 20 8.61 11.76 -1.93
C ALA A 20 9.44 10.80 -2.83
N LEU A 21 8.95 9.60 -3.14
CA LEU A 21 9.63 8.67 -4.05
C LEU A 21 9.77 9.27 -5.46
N MET A 22 8.80 10.08 -5.91
CA MET A 22 8.89 10.80 -7.19
C MET A 22 10.03 11.84 -7.21
N ALA A 23 10.48 12.28 -6.04
CA ALA A 23 11.60 13.19 -5.83
C ALA A 23 12.88 12.46 -5.37
N GLY A 24 12.98 11.15 -5.61
CA GLY A 24 14.19 10.36 -5.29
C GLY A 24 14.36 10.02 -3.81
N SER A 25 13.29 10.06 -3.01
CA SER A 25 13.31 9.60 -1.62
C SER A 25 13.31 8.07 -1.52
N LYS A 26 13.61 7.55 -0.33
CA LYS A 26 13.36 6.14 0.02
C LYS A 26 11.86 5.88 0.18
N ALA A 27 11.44 4.64 -0.05
CA ALA A 27 10.09 4.19 0.25
C ALA A 27 10.13 2.93 1.12
N LEU A 28 9.29 2.86 2.13
CA LEU A 28 9.19 1.75 3.07
C LEU A 28 7.77 1.21 3.06
N SER A 29 7.62 -0.04 2.63
CA SER A 29 6.33 -0.74 2.60
C SER A 29 6.36 -1.97 3.49
N ILE A 30 5.22 -2.28 4.11
CA ILE A 30 5.04 -3.46 4.96
C ILE A 30 3.82 -4.27 4.51
N PRO A 31 3.81 -5.59 4.75
CA PRO A 31 2.58 -6.37 4.67
C PRO A 31 1.61 -5.93 5.77
N PHE A 32 0.32 -6.07 5.52
CA PHE A 32 -0.73 -5.84 6.50
C PHE A 32 -1.74 -6.99 6.46
N ASP A 33 -1.69 -7.81 7.50
CA ASP A 33 -2.34 -9.13 7.59
C ASP A 33 -3.85 -9.07 7.89
N LYS A 34 -4.33 -7.92 8.38
CA LYS A 34 -5.76 -7.69 8.61
C LYS A 34 -6.60 -7.84 7.34
N PHE A 35 -6.03 -7.44 6.21
CA PHE A 35 -6.69 -7.55 4.91
C PHE A 35 -5.87 -8.43 3.98
N TYR A 36 -6.53 -9.30 3.24
CA TYR A 36 -5.89 -10.29 2.40
C TYR A 36 -6.80 -10.76 1.26
N GLY A 37 -6.23 -11.48 0.31
CA GLY A 37 -6.95 -12.16 -0.75
C GLY A 37 -6.40 -13.55 -1.02
N GLN A 38 -7.26 -14.45 -1.52
CA GLN A 38 -6.89 -15.81 -1.86
C GLN A 38 -7.70 -16.31 -3.07
N LEU A 39 -7.05 -17.12 -3.91
CA LEU A 39 -7.71 -17.88 -4.96
C LEU A 39 -8.28 -19.18 -4.39
N LEU A 40 -9.54 -19.47 -4.69
CA LEU A 40 -10.21 -20.68 -4.21
C LEU A 40 -11.36 -21.10 -5.13
N PHE A 41 -11.83 -22.34 -4.97
CA PHE A 41 -13.01 -22.88 -5.63
C PHE A 41 -14.15 -23.03 -4.61
N LYS A 42 -15.29 -22.35 -4.84
CA LYS A 42 -16.54 -22.55 -4.07
C LYS A 42 -17.47 -23.54 -4.79
N GLY A 43 -16.98 -24.76 -4.99
CA GLY A 43 -17.64 -25.83 -5.75
C GLY A 43 -17.06 -25.98 -7.15
N LYS A 44 -16.14 -26.93 -7.32
CA LYS A 44 -15.43 -27.20 -8.57
C LYS A 44 -16.35 -27.89 -9.59
N GLY A 45 -16.11 -27.63 -10.88
CA GLY A 45 -16.76 -28.31 -12.01
C GLY A 45 -17.92 -27.53 -12.64
N ARG A 46 -18.12 -26.27 -12.25
CA ARG A 46 -18.99 -25.33 -12.97
C ARG A 46 -18.51 -23.89 -12.80
N LYS A 47 -18.74 -23.06 -13.82
CA LYS A 47 -18.44 -21.63 -13.77
C LYS A 47 -19.15 -20.96 -12.58
N SER A 48 -18.39 -20.17 -11.83
CA SER A 48 -18.90 -19.45 -10.66
C SER A 48 -19.59 -18.15 -11.08
N THR A 49 -20.59 -17.72 -10.30
CA THR A 49 -21.26 -16.41 -10.45
C THR A 49 -20.68 -15.35 -9.50
N HIS A 50 -19.56 -15.64 -8.85
CA HIS A 50 -18.90 -14.72 -7.92
C HIS A 50 -18.46 -13.44 -8.63
N TYR A 51 -18.53 -12.30 -7.93
CA TYR A 51 -18.24 -10.98 -8.51
C TYR A 51 -16.82 -10.89 -9.09
N SER A 52 -15.85 -11.62 -8.51
CA SER A 52 -14.46 -11.61 -8.97
C SER A 52 -14.27 -12.25 -10.35
N VAL A 53 -15.16 -13.14 -10.79
CA VAL A 53 -14.95 -13.95 -12.00
C VAL A 53 -14.80 -13.06 -13.22
N LYS A 54 -15.69 -12.06 -13.37
CA LYS A 54 -15.61 -11.11 -14.48
C LYS A 54 -14.26 -10.38 -14.51
N TYR A 55 -13.78 -9.92 -13.36
CA TYR A 55 -12.49 -9.24 -13.26
C TYR A 55 -11.31 -10.17 -13.61
N LEU A 56 -11.35 -11.43 -13.18
CA LEU A 56 -10.32 -12.41 -13.52
C LEU A 56 -10.34 -12.79 -15.01
N GLU A 57 -11.51 -12.85 -15.65
CA GLU A 57 -11.63 -13.07 -17.10
C GLU A 57 -11.05 -11.90 -17.90
N GLU A 58 -11.34 -10.66 -17.50
CA GLU A 58 -10.74 -9.46 -18.10
C GLU A 58 -9.21 -9.45 -17.90
N TYR A 59 -8.75 -9.83 -16.71
CA TYR A 59 -7.32 -9.91 -16.41
C TYR A 59 -6.60 -10.99 -17.21
N LEU A 60 -7.19 -12.19 -17.32
CA LEU A 60 -6.68 -13.26 -18.18
C LEU A 60 -6.59 -12.80 -19.64
N ASN A 61 -7.60 -12.08 -20.14
CA ASN A 61 -7.56 -11.54 -21.50
C ASN A 61 -6.39 -10.55 -21.68
N PHE A 62 -6.18 -9.66 -20.71
CA PHE A 62 -5.02 -8.76 -20.70
C PHE A 62 -3.68 -9.54 -20.74
N LEU A 63 -3.54 -10.57 -19.91
CA LEU A 63 -2.31 -11.39 -19.86
C LEU A 63 -2.03 -12.07 -21.21
N ASN A 64 -3.05 -12.63 -21.85
CA ASN A 64 -2.93 -13.25 -23.18
C ASN A 64 -2.56 -12.22 -24.25
N GLN A 65 -3.22 -11.05 -24.27
CA GLN A 65 -2.95 -9.99 -25.25
C GLN A 65 -1.53 -9.40 -25.14
N ASN A 66 -0.92 -9.49 -23.95
CA ASN A 66 0.43 -8.98 -23.68
C ASN A 66 1.48 -10.11 -23.63
N ASN A 67 1.16 -11.30 -24.16
CA ASN A 67 2.07 -12.45 -24.30
C ASN A 67 2.75 -12.86 -22.98
N PHE A 68 1.99 -12.92 -21.89
CA PHE A 68 2.49 -13.40 -20.59
C PHE A 68 2.68 -14.93 -20.52
N ASP A 69 2.32 -15.69 -21.57
CA ASP A 69 2.40 -17.16 -21.60
C ASP A 69 3.82 -17.71 -21.34
N LYS A 70 4.86 -16.92 -21.62
CA LYS A 70 6.24 -17.26 -21.27
C LYS A 70 6.51 -17.23 -19.75
N TYR A 71 5.75 -16.45 -19.01
CA TYR A 71 5.90 -16.27 -17.56
C TYR A 71 4.84 -17.02 -16.75
N LEU A 72 3.63 -17.19 -17.31
CA LEU A 72 2.47 -17.74 -16.63
C LEU A 72 1.80 -18.84 -17.46
N ASP A 73 1.29 -19.88 -16.79
CA ASP A 73 0.41 -20.89 -17.37
C ASP A 73 -1.03 -20.35 -17.44
N THR A 74 -1.27 -19.52 -18.46
CA THR A 74 -2.58 -18.90 -18.74
C THR A 74 -3.63 -19.91 -19.19
N ALA A 75 -3.22 -21.08 -19.70
CA ALA A 75 -4.11 -22.16 -20.09
C ALA A 75 -4.77 -22.78 -18.85
N THR A 76 -3.97 -23.19 -17.86
CA THR A 76 -4.50 -23.70 -16.59
C THR A 76 -5.32 -22.64 -15.85
N PHE A 77 -4.95 -21.36 -15.93
CA PHE A 77 -5.77 -20.28 -15.36
C PHE A 77 -7.16 -20.18 -16.03
N ARG A 78 -7.23 -20.32 -17.36
CA ARG A 78 -8.50 -20.34 -18.11
C ARG A 78 -9.39 -21.54 -17.75
N GLU A 79 -8.78 -22.71 -17.61
CA GLU A 79 -9.48 -23.93 -17.21
C GLU A 79 -10.03 -23.79 -15.79
N ASP A 80 -9.20 -23.34 -14.84
CA ASP A 80 -9.62 -23.12 -13.45
C ASP A 80 -10.78 -22.11 -13.35
N LEU A 81 -10.77 -21.03 -14.15
CA LEU A 81 -11.90 -20.08 -14.22
C LEU A 81 -13.19 -20.74 -14.72
N SER A 82 -13.09 -21.59 -15.73
CA SER A 82 -14.22 -22.37 -16.24
C SER A 82 -14.74 -23.39 -15.20
N ASP A 83 -13.84 -23.88 -14.35
CA ASP A 83 -14.09 -24.82 -13.27
C ASP A 83 -14.58 -24.18 -11.96
N GLY A 84 -14.72 -22.84 -11.91
CA GLY A 84 -15.31 -22.13 -10.78
C GLY A 84 -14.30 -21.47 -9.84
N LEU A 85 -13.08 -21.20 -10.30
CA LEU A 85 -12.09 -20.39 -9.58
C LEU A 85 -12.64 -18.98 -9.29
N ILE A 86 -12.42 -18.50 -8.08
CA ILE A 86 -12.74 -17.16 -7.65
C ILE A 86 -11.56 -16.55 -6.88
N PHE A 87 -11.58 -15.23 -6.73
CA PHE A 87 -10.71 -14.51 -5.82
C PHE A 87 -11.58 -13.98 -4.67
N GLU A 88 -11.37 -14.53 -3.48
CA GLU A 88 -12.03 -14.07 -2.26
C GLU A 88 -11.12 -13.05 -1.58
N THR A 89 -11.64 -11.91 -1.17
CA THR A 89 -10.86 -10.88 -0.48
C THR A 89 -11.71 -10.06 0.47
N ASN A 90 -11.09 -9.60 1.56
CA ASN A 90 -11.62 -8.57 2.43
C ASN A 90 -10.89 -7.23 2.28
N ILE A 91 -9.98 -7.08 1.30
CA ILE A 91 -9.23 -5.84 1.06
C ILE A 91 -10.19 -4.79 0.45
N PRO A 92 -10.41 -3.64 1.12
CA PRO A 92 -11.24 -2.59 0.57
C PRO A 92 -10.64 -2.00 -0.72
N ILE A 93 -11.45 -1.92 -1.77
CA ILE A 93 -11.05 -1.38 -3.08
C ILE A 93 -10.88 0.15 -2.97
N SER A 94 -9.76 0.68 -3.47
CA SER A 94 -9.45 2.12 -3.47
C SER A 94 -9.20 2.75 -2.09
N TYR A 95 -8.68 1.97 -1.13
CA TYR A 95 -8.34 2.44 0.22
C TYR A 95 -6.81 2.55 0.49
N GLY A 96 -5.98 2.44 -0.56
CA GLY A 96 -4.52 2.55 -0.43
C GLY A 96 -3.82 1.28 0.10
N LEU A 97 -4.55 0.16 0.21
CA LEU A 97 -4.05 -1.10 0.79
C LEU A 97 -3.52 -2.11 -0.25
N GLY A 98 -3.40 -1.72 -1.52
CA GLY A 98 -2.80 -2.55 -2.57
C GLY A 98 -3.60 -3.81 -2.94
N SER A 99 -4.92 -3.68 -3.15
CA SER A 99 -5.78 -4.81 -3.55
C SER A 99 -5.34 -5.47 -4.86
N SER A 100 -4.88 -4.68 -5.84
CA SER A 100 -4.28 -5.17 -7.08
C SER A 100 -3.03 -6.01 -6.81
N GLY A 101 -2.22 -5.59 -5.84
CA GLY A 101 -1.03 -6.30 -5.37
C GLY A 101 -1.33 -7.73 -4.95
N ALA A 102 -2.36 -7.93 -4.12
CA ALA A 102 -2.76 -9.26 -3.68
C ALA A 102 -3.28 -10.14 -4.83
N ILE A 103 -4.00 -9.58 -5.79
CA ILE A 103 -4.47 -10.35 -6.97
C ILE A 103 -3.28 -10.78 -7.83
N VAL A 104 -2.37 -9.86 -8.15
CA VAL A 104 -1.17 -10.13 -8.94
C VAL A 104 -0.30 -11.18 -8.26
N ALA A 105 -0.10 -11.05 -6.94
CA ALA A 105 0.65 -12.02 -6.15
C ALA A 105 0.01 -13.42 -6.17
N SER A 106 -1.32 -13.52 -6.00
CA SER A 106 -2.04 -14.80 -6.06
C SER A 106 -1.96 -15.46 -7.43
N ILE A 107 -2.10 -14.68 -8.52
CA ILE A 107 -2.01 -15.21 -9.89
C ILE A 107 -0.58 -15.67 -10.20
N TYR A 108 0.42 -14.89 -9.82
CA TYR A 108 1.82 -15.30 -9.98
C TYR A 108 2.13 -16.56 -9.15
N ASP A 109 1.65 -16.64 -7.91
CA ASP A 109 1.87 -17.81 -7.06
C ASP A 109 1.22 -19.07 -7.62
N ALA A 110 0.01 -18.96 -8.16
CA ALA A 110 -0.75 -20.09 -8.67
C ALA A 110 -0.30 -20.55 -10.06
N TYR A 111 0.19 -19.64 -10.91
CA TYR A 111 0.37 -19.90 -12.34
C TYR A 111 1.75 -19.55 -12.90
N ALA A 112 2.72 -19.06 -12.12
CA ALA A 112 4.05 -18.81 -12.66
C ALA A 112 4.73 -20.09 -13.14
N ASN A 113 5.23 -20.06 -14.39
CA ASN A 113 6.03 -21.14 -14.95
C ASN A 113 7.36 -21.32 -14.19
N TYR A 114 7.90 -20.21 -13.67
CA TYR A 114 9.09 -20.17 -12.83
C TYR A 114 8.99 -19.04 -11.80
N LYS A 115 9.23 -19.37 -10.53
CA LYS A 115 9.21 -18.41 -9.41
C LYS A 115 10.62 -17.86 -9.18
N SER A 116 10.83 -16.58 -9.50
CA SER A 116 12.10 -15.90 -9.23
C SER A 116 12.21 -15.54 -7.75
N SER A 117 13.42 -15.59 -7.20
CA SER A 117 13.76 -15.05 -5.88
C SER A 117 14.42 -13.67 -5.96
N ASN A 118 14.63 -13.14 -7.17
CA ASN A 118 15.25 -11.85 -7.39
C ASN A 118 14.21 -10.73 -7.34
N TYR A 119 14.27 -9.86 -6.32
CA TYR A 119 13.30 -8.78 -6.16
C TYR A 119 13.23 -7.81 -7.34
N LYS A 120 14.34 -7.57 -8.04
CA LYS A 120 14.33 -6.66 -9.20
C LYS A 120 13.56 -7.27 -10.36
N GLU A 121 13.78 -8.55 -10.63
CA GLU A 121 13.02 -9.30 -11.65
C GLU A 121 11.54 -9.37 -11.28
N LEU A 122 11.23 -9.73 -10.02
CA LEU A 122 9.86 -9.77 -9.51
C LEU A 122 9.18 -8.41 -9.64
N LYS A 123 9.81 -7.33 -9.17
CA LYS A 123 9.28 -5.96 -9.26
C LYS A 123 8.97 -5.57 -10.72
N HIS A 124 9.87 -5.86 -11.66
CA HIS A 124 9.63 -5.56 -13.07
C HIS A 124 8.46 -6.37 -13.64
N LEU A 125 8.41 -7.67 -13.38
CA LEU A 125 7.31 -8.53 -13.83
C LEU A 125 5.98 -8.09 -13.20
N PHE A 126 5.96 -7.83 -11.90
CA PHE A 126 4.80 -7.35 -11.16
C PHE A 126 4.33 -5.98 -11.61
N ALA A 127 5.23 -5.07 -11.97
CA ALA A 127 4.86 -3.79 -12.57
C ALA A 127 4.12 -3.98 -13.90
N SER A 128 4.57 -4.91 -14.75
CA SER A 128 3.90 -5.25 -16.01
C SER A 128 2.59 -6.00 -15.80
N MET A 129 2.49 -6.85 -14.79
CA MET A 129 1.25 -7.55 -14.44
C MET A 129 0.19 -6.60 -13.85
N GLU A 130 0.61 -5.66 -13.00
CA GLU A 130 -0.28 -4.74 -12.30
C GLU A 130 -0.73 -3.56 -13.17
N SER A 131 -0.05 -3.28 -14.28
CA SER A 131 -0.42 -2.19 -15.20
C SER A 131 -1.85 -2.31 -15.74
N PHE A 132 -2.45 -3.51 -15.71
CA PHE A 132 -3.87 -3.71 -16.00
C PHE A 132 -4.78 -2.82 -15.13
N TYR A 133 -4.48 -2.66 -13.83
CA TYR A 133 -5.35 -1.97 -12.88
C TYR A 133 -5.15 -0.45 -12.88
N HIS A 134 -3.92 0.02 -13.11
CA HIS A 134 -3.55 1.43 -12.90
C HIS A 134 -2.82 2.07 -14.09
N GLY A 135 -2.63 1.35 -15.21
CA GLY A 135 -1.89 1.80 -16.39
C GLY A 135 -0.37 1.85 -16.18
N LYS A 136 0.09 2.56 -15.14
CA LYS A 136 1.49 2.60 -14.70
C LYS A 136 1.59 2.09 -13.26
N SER A 137 2.40 1.06 -13.07
CA SER A 137 2.70 0.49 -11.75
C SER A 137 4.20 0.53 -11.44
N SER A 138 4.55 0.65 -10.16
CA SER A 138 5.93 0.49 -9.67
C SER A 138 6.30 -0.99 -9.44
N GLY A 139 5.32 -1.89 -9.37
CA GLY A 139 5.49 -3.29 -8.99
C GLY A 139 5.77 -3.51 -7.50
N LEU A 140 5.75 -2.45 -6.68
CA LEU A 140 6.05 -2.54 -5.25
C LEU A 140 4.91 -3.21 -4.46
N ASP A 141 3.66 -2.91 -4.81
CA ASP A 141 2.50 -3.43 -4.07
C ASP A 141 2.37 -4.96 -4.20
N PRO A 142 2.44 -5.55 -5.41
CA PRO A 142 2.49 -7.00 -5.54
C PRO A 142 3.76 -7.61 -4.96
N LEU A 143 4.90 -6.90 -5.01
CA LEU A 143 6.14 -7.42 -4.43
C LEU A 143 6.00 -7.63 -2.92
N VAL A 144 5.53 -6.62 -2.19
CA VAL A 144 5.33 -6.68 -0.74
C VAL A 144 4.28 -7.73 -0.38
N SER A 145 3.18 -7.77 -1.13
CA SER A 145 2.12 -8.78 -0.93
C SER A 145 2.67 -10.19 -1.15
N TYR A 146 3.42 -10.41 -2.22
CA TYR A 146 3.98 -11.70 -2.59
C TYR A 146 5.07 -12.18 -1.62
N THR A 147 6.05 -11.36 -1.29
CA THR A 147 7.12 -11.76 -0.36
C THR A 147 6.60 -11.83 1.07
N ASN A 148 5.57 -11.04 1.40
CA ASN A 148 5.09 -10.84 2.76
C ASN A 148 6.22 -10.36 3.69
N GLU A 149 7.06 -9.48 3.17
CA GLU A 149 8.22 -8.91 3.85
C GLU A 149 8.13 -7.40 3.87
N LEU A 150 8.78 -6.77 4.85
CA LEU A 150 9.00 -5.34 4.82
C LEU A 150 10.04 -5.02 3.75
N ILE A 151 9.68 -4.15 2.81
CA ILE A 151 10.51 -3.79 1.66
C ILE A 151 10.91 -2.32 1.74
N LEU A 152 12.21 -2.08 1.77
CA LEU A 152 12.83 -0.77 1.56
C LEU A 152 13.27 -0.63 0.10
N LEU A 153 12.68 0.35 -0.59
CA LEU A 153 13.16 0.83 -1.88
C LEU A 153 14.04 2.05 -1.67
N ASN A 154 15.32 1.94 -2.00
CA ASN A 154 16.28 3.03 -1.91
C ASN A 154 16.18 3.98 -3.12
N SER A 155 16.77 5.17 -2.99
CA SER A 155 16.80 6.19 -4.05
C SER A 155 17.53 5.76 -5.33
N ASN A 156 18.39 4.75 -5.25
CA ASN A 156 19.08 4.12 -6.38
C ASN A 156 18.32 2.90 -6.95
N GLU A 157 17.02 2.78 -6.63
CA GLU A 157 16.14 1.67 -6.98
C GLU A 157 16.58 0.29 -6.40
N ASN A 158 17.52 0.27 -5.46
CA ASN A 158 17.88 -0.96 -4.77
C ASN A 158 16.77 -1.38 -3.80
N ILE A 159 16.42 -2.66 -3.84
CA ILE A 159 15.35 -3.26 -3.03
C ILE A 159 16.00 -4.08 -1.93
N GLN A 160 15.62 -3.81 -0.69
CA GLN A 160 16.08 -4.53 0.48
C GLN A 160 14.89 -5.03 1.27
N SER A 161 14.95 -6.29 1.70
CA SER A 161 14.07 -6.82 2.74
C SER A 161 14.69 -6.51 4.10
N LEU A 162 13.89 -6.07 5.07
CA LEU A 162 14.35 -5.75 6.42
C LEU A 162 13.46 -6.40 7.46
N ASP A 163 14.05 -6.64 8.63
CA ASP A 163 13.33 -6.93 9.86
C ASP A 163 13.33 -5.67 10.73
N LEU A 164 12.20 -5.35 11.35
CA LEU A 164 12.12 -4.25 12.30
C LEU A 164 12.70 -4.69 13.66
N PRO A 165 13.40 -3.79 14.37
CA PRO A 165 13.88 -4.08 15.70
C PRO A 165 12.69 -4.32 16.64
N SER A 166 12.78 -5.33 17.50
CA SER A 166 11.77 -5.67 18.49
C SER A 166 11.88 -4.83 19.78
N VAL A 167 12.56 -3.68 19.73
CA VAL A 167 12.95 -2.88 20.90
C VAL A 167 12.16 -1.58 20.92
N ASN A 168 11.68 -1.16 22.10
CA ASN A 168 10.94 0.09 22.36
C ASN A 168 9.61 0.23 21.62
N MET A 169 8.72 -0.76 21.75
CA MET A 169 7.37 -0.80 21.14
C MET A 169 6.34 0.15 21.81
N GLU A 170 6.79 1.32 22.28
CA GLU A 170 5.96 2.30 22.98
C GLU A 170 5.22 3.23 21.99
N GLY A 171 5.70 3.32 20.75
CA GLY A 171 4.98 3.96 19.65
C GLY A 171 3.99 3.01 18.98
N THR A 172 2.94 3.56 18.40
CA THR A 172 1.96 2.82 17.59
C THR A 172 1.69 3.54 16.28
N ILE A 173 1.84 2.81 15.17
CA ILE A 173 1.31 3.20 13.87
C ILE A 173 -0.09 2.60 13.75
N PHE A 174 -1.06 3.43 13.39
CA PHE A 174 -2.43 3.00 13.17
C PHE A 174 -2.98 3.50 11.84
N ILE A 175 -4.01 2.82 11.34
CA ILE A 175 -4.86 3.29 10.26
C ILE A 175 -6.07 3.99 10.87
N LEU A 176 -6.43 5.14 10.33
CA LEU A 176 -7.71 5.81 10.52
C LEU A 176 -8.51 5.74 9.22
N ASP A 177 -9.68 5.10 9.27
CA ASP A 177 -10.63 5.07 8.16
C ASP A 177 -11.38 6.41 8.06
N THR A 178 -11.30 7.05 6.88
CA THR A 178 -11.98 8.32 6.61
C THR A 178 -13.45 8.15 6.26
N LEU A 179 -13.95 6.91 6.21
CA LEU A 179 -15.34 6.49 5.90
C LEU A 179 -15.81 6.87 4.48
N HIS A 180 -14.90 7.32 3.63
CA HIS A 180 -15.17 7.82 2.29
C HIS A 180 -14.00 7.46 1.39
N SER A 181 -14.26 6.88 0.21
CA SER A 181 -13.21 6.62 -0.78
C SER A 181 -12.72 7.91 -1.43
N GLY A 182 -11.40 8.01 -1.66
CA GLY A 182 -10.79 9.09 -2.45
C GLY A 182 -10.48 8.67 -3.87
N GLU A 183 -10.45 9.62 -4.80
CA GLU A 183 -9.95 9.39 -6.16
C GLU A 183 -8.45 9.70 -6.24
N THR A 184 -7.65 8.68 -6.57
CA THR A 184 -6.19 8.80 -6.66
C THR A 184 -5.73 9.68 -7.82
N GLN A 185 -6.32 9.49 -9.01
CA GLN A 185 -5.79 10.08 -10.24
C GLN A 185 -5.81 11.62 -10.26
N PRO A 186 -6.89 12.32 -9.83
CA PRO A 186 -6.90 13.78 -9.81
C PRO A 186 -5.84 14.37 -8.87
N LEU A 187 -5.61 13.73 -7.72
CA LEU A 187 -4.64 14.19 -6.72
C LEU A 187 -3.20 13.99 -7.18
N VAL A 188 -2.90 12.85 -7.81
CA VAL A 188 -1.59 12.62 -8.44
C VAL A 188 -1.33 13.64 -9.55
N ASN A 189 -2.33 13.90 -10.41
CA ASN A 189 -2.20 14.90 -11.47
C ASN A 189 -1.99 16.31 -10.91
N TRP A 190 -2.70 16.67 -9.85
CA TRP A 190 -2.50 17.93 -9.15
C TRP A 190 -1.06 18.03 -8.61
N PHE A 191 -0.57 17.01 -7.90
CA PHE A 191 0.78 17.00 -7.36
C PHE A 191 1.84 17.18 -8.47
N LEU A 192 1.74 16.41 -9.56
CA LEU A 192 2.64 16.52 -10.71
C LEU A 192 2.60 17.92 -11.35
N LYS A 193 1.43 18.55 -11.38
CA LYS A 193 1.29 19.93 -11.85
C LYS A 193 2.00 20.92 -10.92
N GLU A 194 1.83 20.79 -9.60
CA GLU A 194 2.50 21.64 -8.61
C GLU A 194 4.02 21.46 -8.60
N MET A 195 4.54 20.28 -8.95
CA MET A 195 5.97 20.06 -9.11
C MET A 195 6.63 20.94 -10.19
N ASN A 196 5.84 21.55 -11.10
CA ASN A 196 6.36 22.56 -12.04
C ASN A 196 6.59 23.94 -11.38
N ASN A 197 6.07 24.16 -10.18
CA ASN A 197 6.34 25.37 -9.40
C ASN A 197 7.70 25.23 -8.68
N PRO A 198 8.67 26.14 -8.90
CA PRO A 198 9.98 26.06 -8.26
C PRO A 198 9.96 26.10 -6.73
N TYR A 199 9.00 26.82 -6.14
CA TYR A 199 8.83 26.87 -4.68
C TYR A 199 8.35 25.51 -4.16
N PHE A 200 7.27 24.97 -4.72
CA PHE A 200 6.71 23.70 -4.27
C PHE A 200 7.67 22.53 -4.48
N SER A 201 8.29 22.44 -5.66
CA SER A 201 9.32 21.43 -5.93
C SER A 201 10.54 21.57 -5.01
N GLY A 202 10.91 22.81 -4.64
CA GLY A 202 11.90 23.08 -3.59
C GLY A 202 11.47 22.53 -2.22
N GLN A 203 10.23 22.78 -1.79
CA GLN A 203 9.71 22.22 -0.53
C GLN A 203 9.72 20.69 -0.52
N VAL A 204 9.34 20.05 -1.62
CA VAL A 204 9.37 18.58 -1.73
C VAL A 204 10.81 18.06 -1.65
N ARG A 205 11.72 18.63 -2.45
CA ARG A 205 13.11 18.16 -2.54
C ARG A 205 13.92 18.45 -1.28
N ASP A 206 13.79 19.65 -0.72
CA ASP A 206 14.68 20.17 0.32
C ASP A 206 14.11 19.97 1.73
N VAL A 207 12.81 19.68 1.87
CA VAL A 207 12.15 19.44 3.17
C VAL A 207 11.54 18.05 3.25
N LEU A 208 10.58 17.71 2.38
CA LEU A 208 9.84 16.44 2.48
C LEU A 208 10.75 15.23 2.28
N THR A 209 11.62 15.24 1.26
CA THR A 209 12.48 14.10 0.93
C THR A 209 13.50 13.79 2.03
N PRO A 210 14.27 14.76 2.57
CA PRO A 210 15.17 14.52 3.71
C PRO A 210 14.41 14.03 4.95
N LEU A 211 13.28 14.67 5.27
CA LEU A 211 12.47 14.31 6.43
C LEU A 211 11.94 12.87 6.35
N ASN A 212 11.40 12.47 5.20
CA ASN A 212 10.93 11.11 4.95
C ASN A 212 12.07 10.08 5.12
N ASN A 213 13.25 10.38 4.58
CA ASN A 213 14.41 9.51 4.70
C ASN A 213 14.90 9.38 6.15
N GLU A 214 14.91 10.49 6.90
CA GLU A 214 15.32 10.52 8.31
C GLU A 214 14.37 9.70 9.19
N ILE A 215 13.06 9.84 8.98
CA ILE A 215 12.05 9.04 9.68
C ILE A 215 12.23 7.55 9.40
N ILE A 216 12.42 7.15 8.14
CA ILE A 216 12.68 5.76 7.77
C ILE A 216 13.92 5.23 8.50
N ASN A 217 15.01 6.02 8.55
CA ASN A 217 16.23 5.62 9.24
C ASN A 217 15.99 5.42 10.75
N HIS A 218 15.23 6.32 11.40
CA HIS A 218 14.90 6.19 12.82
C HIS A 218 13.97 5.00 13.12
N LEU A 219 13.03 4.70 12.23
CA LEU A 219 12.16 3.53 12.36
C LEU A 219 12.96 2.23 12.28
N ILE A 220 13.80 2.08 11.25
CA ILE A 220 14.67 0.91 11.07
C ILE A 220 15.66 0.77 12.24
N ALA A 221 16.12 1.90 12.80
CA ALA A 221 17.02 1.91 13.96
C ALA A 221 16.32 1.73 15.32
N GLY A 222 14.99 1.60 15.38
CA GLY A 222 14.24 1.42 16.65
C GLY A 222 14.30 2.65 17.57
N SER A 223 14.41 3.84 16.98
CA SER A 223 14.56 5.11 17.69
C SER A 223 13.48 6.13 17.32
N LEU A 224 12.48 5.74 16.51
CA LEU A 224 11.45 6.66 16.05
C LEU A 224 10.59 7.21 17.21
N VAL A 225 10.31 6.41 18.24
CA VAL A 225 9.57 6.86 19.42
C VAL A 225 10.22 8.07 20.10
N HIS A 226 11.55 8.13 20.14
CA HIS A 226 12.30 9.28 20.69
C HIS A 226 12.39 10.47 19.73
N ASN A 227 11.92 10.31 18.48
CA ASN A 227 12.01 11.28 17.40
C ASN A 227 10.64 11.63 16.81
N MET A 228 9.59 11.56 17.63
CA MET A 228 8.22 11.90 17.23
C MET A 228 8.06 13.32 16.67
N LYS A 229 8.98 14.25 17.02
CA LYS A 229 9.07 15.58 16.39
C LYS A 229 9.22 15.52 14.85
N LEU A 230 9.88 14.48 14.31
CA LEU A 230 10.03 14.30 12.86
C LEU A 230 8.67 13.94 12.24
N ILE A 231 7.90 13.05 12.89
CA ILE A 231 6.55 12.73 12.45
C ILE A 231 5.65 13.96 12.54
N LYS A 232 5.75 14.76 13.61
CA LYS A 232 5.05 16.04 13.72
C LYS A 232 5.38 16.95 12.54
N SER A 233 6.66 17.11 12.21
CA SER A 233 7.09 17.90 11.04
C SER A 233 6.54 17.37 9.73
N LEU A 234 6.45 16.04 9.56
CA LEU A 234 5.90 15.43 8.34
C LEU A 234 4.38 15.67 8.22
N SER A 235 3.68 15.50 9.34
CA SER A 235 2.25 15.78 9.47
C SER A 235 1.97 17.26 9.19
N GLN A 236 2.76 18.17 9.75
CA GLN A 236 2.64 19.62 9.53
C GLN A 236 2.93 19.98 8.07
N PHE A 237 3.99 19.44 7.48
CA PHE A 237 4.31 19.65 6.06
C PHE A 237 3.13 19.25 5.17
N THR A 238 2.53 18.09 5.45
CA THR A 238 1.37 17.59 4.71
C THR A 238 0.19 18.53 4.88
N TYR A 239 -0.07 19.02 6.09
CA TYR A 239 -1.13 19.97 6.38
C TYR A 239 -0.91 21.30 5.66
N ASP A 240 0.31 21.82 5.59
CA ASP A 240 0.58 23.12 4.99
C ASP A 240 0.63 23.06 3.46
N HIS A 241 1.36 22.09 2.91
CA HIS A 241 1.68 22.03 1.48
C HIS A 241 0.82 21.05 0.69
N LEU A 242 0.25 20.03 1.35
CA LEU A 242 -0.55 18.97 0.72
C LEU A 242 -2.01 18.95 1.20
N HIS A 243 -2.51 20.05 1.79
CA HIS A 243 -3.88 20.16 2.33
C HIS A 243 -4.99 19.75 1.35
N LYS A 244 -4.78 19.92 0.03
CA LYS A 244 -5.75 19.50 -0.99
C LYS A 244 -5.94 17.98 -1.06
N MET A 245 -4.99 17.22 -0.54
CA MET A 245 -4.99 15.76 -0.48
C MET A 245 -5.59 15.24 0.83
N ILE A 246 -5.90 16.14 1.79
CA ILE A 246 -6.55 15.80 3.05
C ILE A 246 -8.06 16.00 2.86
N PRO A 247 -8.90 14.97 3.07
CA PRO A 247 -10.35 15.10 3.02
C PRO A 247 -10.82 16.17 4.01
N GLU A 248 -11.84 16.95 3.62
CA GLU A 248 -12.29 18.09 4.43
C GLU A 248 -12.65 17.70 5.87
N LYS A 249 -13.37 16.57 6.03
CA LYS A 249 -13.74 16.02 7.35
C LYS A 249 -12.56 15.59 8.21
N ILE A 250 -11.41 15.33 7.60
CA ILE A 250 -10.19 14.90 8.30
C ILE A 250 -9.31 16.09 8.68
N LYS A 251 -9.46 17.25 8.04
CA LYS A 251 -8.60 18.42 8.31
C LYS A 251 -8.70 18.88 9.76
N GLU A 252 -9.91 18.94 10.32
CA GLU A 252 -10.11 19.33 11.72
C GLU A 252 -9.46 18.33 12.68
N ILE A 253 -9.60 17.02 12.42
CA ILE A 253 -8.97 15.95 13.20
C ILE A 253 -7.44 16.05 13.11
N TRP A 254 -6.92 16.30 11.91
CA TRP A 254 -5.49 16.46 11.67
C TRP A 254 -4.92 17.65 12.42
N ALA A 255 -5.59 18.80 12.36
CA ALA A 255 -5.20 20.00 13.09
C ALA A 255 -5.29 19.79 14.61
N ALA A 256 -6.32 19.10 15.09
CA ALA A 256 -6.45 18.77 16.51
C ALA A 256 -5.26 17.94 17.00
N GLY A 257 -4.86 16.88 16.28
CA GLY A 257 -3.69 16.08 16.62
C GLY A 257 -2.36 16.87 16.62
N LEU A 258 -2.18 17.77 15.65
CA LEU A 258 -1.02 18.67 15.59
C LEU A 258 -0.97 19.64 16.78
N ASN A 259 -2.13 20.17 17.20
CA ASN A 259 -2.23 21.15 18.29
C ASN A 259 -2.11 20.53 19.68
N SER A 260 -2.72 19.36 19.89
CA SER A 260 -2.66 18.63 21.17
C SER A 260 -1.36 17.84 21.33
N GLU A 261 -0.67 17.56 20.22
CA GLU A 261 0.48 16.66 20.15
C GLU A 261 0.17 15.21 20.58
N SER A 262 -1.10 14.82 20.64
CA SER A 262 -1.50 13.46 21.03
C SER A 262 -1.29 12.43 19.92
N PHE A 263 -1.41 12.85 18.67
CA PHE A 263 -1.15 12.01 17.50
C PHE A 263 -0.81 12.86 16.29
N TYR A 264 -0.17 12.24 15.30
CA TYR A 264 0.15 12.88 14.04
C TYR A 264 -0.37 12.03 12.90
N LEU A 265 -0.96 12.67 11.89
CA LEU A 265 -1.50 11.98 10.73
C LEU A 265 -0.58 12.14 9.51
N LYS A 266 -0.78 11.23 8.56
CA LYS A 266 -0.05 11.14 7.31
C LYS A 266 -0.98 10.54 6.25
N LEU A 267 -0.78 10.93 4.99
CA LEU A 267 -1.49 10.31 3.87
C LEU A 267 -1.11 8.82 3.77
N CYS A 268 -2.11 7.96 3.56
CA CYS A 268 -1.88 6.59 3.10
C CYS A 268 -2.16 6.55 1.58
N GLY A 269 -1.17 6.17 0.78
CA GLY A 269 -1.29 6.22 -0.68
C GLY A 269 -1.45 7.65 -1.21
N SER A 270 -2.41 7.89 -2.10
CA SER A 270 -2.58 9.21 -2.75
C SER A 270 -3.26 10.28 -1.90
N GLY A 271 -3.85 9.91 -0.76
CA GLY A 271 -4.79 10.78 -0.05
C GLY A 271 -6.15 10.89 -0.75
N GLY A 272 -6.96 11.87 -0.31
CA GLY A 272 -8.32 12.13 -0.82
C GLY A 272 -9.43 11.32 -0.16
N GLY A 273 -9.09 10.29 0.60
CA GLY A 273 -10.01 9.43 1.34
C GLY A 273 -9.40 8.06 1.60
N GLY A 274 -10.25 7.09 1.94
CA GLY A 274 -9.88 5.73 2.29
C GLY A 274 -9.25 5.69 3.67
N MET A 275 -7.95 5.43 3.71
CA MET A 275 -7.20 5.32 4.95
C MET A 275 -6.23 6.50 5.12
N MET A 276 -6.00 6.88 6.38
CA MET A 276 -4.88 7.71 6.80
C MET A 276 -4.00 6.91 7.73
N LEU A 277 -2.69 7.19 7.72
CA LEU A 277 -1.79 6.66 8.74
C LEU A 277 -1.70 7.65 9.90
N GLY A 278 -1.70 7.12 11.11
CA GLY A 278 -1.57 7.85 12.34
C GLY A 278 -0.43 7.30 13.19
N PHE A 279 0.17 8.17 13.99
CA PHE A 279 1.29 7.86 14.88
C PHE A 279 1.01 8.44 16.25
N THR A 280 1.21 7.65 17.29
CA THR A 280 0.99 8.06 18.68
C THR A 280 1.84 7.21 19.63
N THR A 281 2.03 7.69 20.85
CA THR A 281 2.57 6.92 21.98
C THR A 281 1.47 6.49 22.97
N ASP A 282 0.20 6.82 22.70
CA ASP A 282 -0.96 6.47 23.53
C ASP A 282 -2.13 6.00 22.65
N TYR A 283 -2.04 4.78 22.12
CA TYR A 283 -3.06 4.23 21.23
C TYR A 283 -4.42 4.05 21.93
N ASP A 284 -4.42 3.77 23.24
CA ASP A 284 -5.65 3.64 24.02
C ASP A 284 -6.35 5.00 24.18
N GLY A 285 -5.61 6.06 24.44
CA GLY A 285 -6.12 7.44 24.44
C GLY A 285 -6.69 7.84 23.09
N ILE A 286 -6.01 7.49 21.99
CA ILE A 286 -6.49 7.81 20.63
C ILE A 286 -7.81 7.14 20.29
N LYS A 287 -8.04 5.89 20.72
CA LYS A 287 -9.36 5.23 20.52
C LYS A 287 -10.51 5.99 21.17
N ASN A 288 -10.26 6.68 22.29
CA ASN A 288 -11.27 7.51 22.94
C ASN A 288 -11.47 8.86 22.21
N ILE A 289 -10.39 9.46 21.71
CA ILE A 289 -10.43 10.75 20.99
C ILE A 289 -11.10 10.60 19.61
N LEU A 290 -10.85 9.49 18.91
CA LEU A 290 -11.30 9.23 17.55
C LEU A 290 -12.36 8.11 17.49
N ASN A 291 -13.25 8.07 18.49
CA ASN A 291 -14.26 7.02 18.66
C ASN A 291 -15.29 6.94 17.51
N ASP A 292 -15.49 8.02 16.76
CA ASP A 292 -16.35 8.08 15.58
C ASP A 292 -15.69 7.47 14.32
N HIS A 293 -14.43 7.02 14.42
CA HIS A 293 -13.66 6.42 13.33
C HIS A 293 -13.23 4.98 13.63
N ASN A 294 -13.12 4.18 12.57
CA ASN A 294 -12.52 2.85 12.68
C ASN A 294 -11.00 2.98 12.72
N LEU A 295 -10.40 2.58 13.84
CA LEU A 295 -8.95 2.52 14.01
C LEU A 295 -8.43 1.09 13.92
N HIS A 296 -7.30 0.90 13.24
CA HIS A 296 -6.62 -0.39 13.17
C HIS A 296 -5.15 -0.23 13.54
N CYS A 297 -4.67 -0.96 14.54
CA CYS A 297 -3.23 -1.03 14.81
C CYS A 297 -2.55 -1.69 13.61
N VAL A 298 -1.48 -1.06 13.13
CA VAL A 298 -0.65 -1.56 12.04
C VAL A 298 0.56 -2.26 12.63
N MET A 299 1.28 -1.57 13.50
CA MET A 299 2.44 -2.09 14.21
C MET A 299 2.81 -1.16 15.38
N HIS A 300 3.58 -1.71 16.31
CA HIS A 300 4.26 -0.93 17.33
C HIS A 300 5.72 -0.70 16.92
N PHE A 301 6.34 0.39 17.38
CA PHE A 301 7.69 0.82 17.02
C PHE A 301 8.36 1.64 18.12
#